data_AF-A0A7R8ZMH3-F1
#
_entry.id   AF-A0A7R8ZMH3-F1
#
_cell.length_a   1.000
_cell.length_b   1.000
_cell.length_c   1.000
_cell.angle_alpha   90.00
_cell.angle_beta   90.00
_cell.angle_gamma   90.00
#
_symmetry.space_group_name_H-M   'P 1'
#
loop_
_entity.id
_entity.type
_entity.pdbx_description
1 polymer ?
#
loop_
_entity_poly.entity_id
_entity_poly.type
_entity_poly.pdbx_seq_one_letter_code
_entity_poly.pdbx_strand_id
1 'polypeptide(L)'
;MYLKFPVILVHCTLLSLIPAHHVPHTLVEKGDWIDLSYPISEETIRWPGTRSFELLEQAQKNTSFYYRSNDFCTNEHMGTHMDAPSHFFQDRWTVDQVPITNLVAQAIVMDVVKKVDRNPLYQIEEEDILEWENYNGKIPSGAVLFMYSGWGARWGNQNAYFNTDDISDNTTFKFPGFHPDAVKWLVRNRNIVGLATDGPSIEYGKATGENFPAHVIVAEKNIYNLENVRNVDKLPPRGFFILVAPLRSRGGSGGPARVFAYVPKAASRYLSYIRTHALEGIHGGSSSDSSEMRGKRHRGHTHDFDNAAYQDALRVVYNHITSPKWFISEIRLEYYDMCMGEHYGSHIDSPSHFWRGSWDSSQIPAAHLLALPGVKIDVSEAASKDPNYQLSMNDVISFEQKHGQIPNDAVVFMYSGWGKKFDDPVEFFGTENYTDPKYFHFPGFHKGAIEFLIRERSVVALGVDTASIDHGQSTEYEGHVLGAKNNVIFLENVAHLDEIPSKDMTVILSCDHAFVSPGPPHHRNRVQREGMECSKKIMVCGAVSVKGRSPLVVVDPQQVKINAEEYERVLRKILPSVKRLYGEEEWIWVQDSAPSHRCPEM
;
A
#
# COMPACT_ATOMS: atom_id res chain seq x y z
N MET A 1 10.74 22.85 -57.56
CA MET A 1 11.66 22.41 -58.63
C MET A 1 12.79 21.67 -57.94
N TYR A 2 12.88 20.34 -58.20
CA TYR A 2 14.01 19.39 -58.04
C TYR A 2 15.09 19.60 -56.95
N LEU A 3 15.60 18.61 -56.20
CA LEU A 3 15.99 17.25 -56.61
C LEU A 3 16.31 16.37 -55.36
N LYS A 4 16.14 15.05 -55.52
CA LYS A 4 16.45 13.96 -54.58
C LYS A 4 17.95 13.59 -54.57
N PHE A 5 18.50 13.35 -53.35
CA PHE A 5 19.43 12.28 -52.81
C PHE A 5 20.63 11.72 -53.63
N PRO A 6 21.62 10.97 -53.03
CA PRO A 6 22.03 10.66 -51.63
C PRO A 6 23.58 10.87 -51.39
N VAL A 7 24.21 10.71 -50.21
CA VAL A 7 24.72 9.46 -49.57
C VAL A 7 25.27 9.70 -48.13
N ILE A 8 24.80 8.85 -47.22
CA ILE A 8 25.28 8.21 -45.98
C ILE A 8 26.72 8.50 -45.46
N LEU A 9 26.86 8.81 -44.15
CA LEU A 9 27.73 8.07 -43.23
C LEU A 9 27.23 8.12 -41.76
N VAL A 10 27.58 7.07 -41.02
CA VAL A 10 26.90 6.48 -39.88
C VAL A 10 27.48 6.94 -38.53
N HIS A 11 26.62 7.35 -37.59
CA HIS A 11 26.89 7.14 -36.16
C HIS A 11 25.59 6.84 -35.41
N CYS A 12 25.53 5.64 -34.83
CA CYS A 12 24.44 5.14 -34.01
C CYS A 12 24.41 5.88 -32.67
N THR A 13 23.48 6.81 -32.52
CA THR A 13 22.88 7.15 -31.24
C THR A 13 21.38 6.96 -31.37
N LEU A 14 20.89 5.86 -30.79
CA LEU A 14 19.47 5.66 -30.51
C LEU A 14 19.03 6.70 -29.47
N LEU A 15 18.75 7.91 -29.95
CA LEU A 15 17.86 8.85 -29.29
C LEU A 15 16.45 8.31 -29.42
N SER A 16 16.01 7.50 -28.46
CA SER A 16 14.58 7.31 -28.25
C SER A 16 14.03 8.54 -27.54
N LEU A 17 13.57 9.51 -28.34
CA LEU A 17 12.52 10.42 -27.92
C LEU A 17 11.27 9.57 -27.63
N ILE A 18 11.06 9.23 -26.36
CA ILE A 18 9.77 8.71 -25.90
C ILE A 18 8.99 9.93 -25.43
N PRO A 19 7.98 10.41 -26.18
CA PRO A 19 7.04 11.36 -25.60
C PRO A 19 6.36 10.69 -24.41
N ALA A 20 6.25 11.43 -23.31
CA ALA A 20 5.37 11.07 -22.21
C ALA A 20 3.95 10.82 -22.77
N HIS A 21 3.26 9.83 -22.19
CA HIS A 21 1.95 9.28 -22.58
C HIS A 21 2.01 8.12 -23.58
N HIS A 22 1.43 6.99 -23.14
CA HIS A 22 1.39 5.64 -23.73
C HIS A 22 2.49 4.72 -23.21
N VAL A 23 2.22 4.04 -22.09
CA VAL A 23 2.81 2.73 -21.81
C VAL A 23 2.16 1.78 -22.81
N PRO A 24 2.87 1.24 -23.82
CA PRO A 24 2.28 0.34 -24.81
C PRO A 24 1.80 -0.96 -24.13
N HIS A 25 0.57 -1.40 -24.43
CA HIS A 25 0.01 -2.70 -24.03
C HIS A 25 0.94 -3.91 -24.29
N THR A 26 1.89 -3.78 -25.22
CA THR A 26 2.84 -4.82 -25.58
C THR A 26 4.02 -5.02 -24.63
N LEU A 27 4.27 -4.11 -23.68
CA LEU A 27 5.32 -4.35 -22.67
C LEU A 27 4.87 -5.46 -21.71
N VAL A 28 3.63 -5.42 -21.28
CA VAL A 28 3.15 -6.20 -20.13
C VAL A 28 3.13 -7.73 -20.40
N GLU A 29 2.96 -8.17 -21.66
CA GLU A 29 2.99 -9.60 -22.06
C GLU A 29 4.40 -10.23 -22.16
N LYS A 30 5.47 -9.43 -22.12
CA LYS A 30 6.84 -9.90 -22.41
C LYS A 30 7.85 -9.59 -21.29
N GLY A 31 7.44 -9.40 -20.05
CA GLY A 31 8.35 -9.28 -18.91
C GLY A 31 8.04 -10.25 -17.79
N ASP A 32 8.95 -10.36 -16.83
CA ASP A 32 8.76 -11.17 -15.62
C ASP A 32 8.13 -10.30 -14.53
N TRP A 33 7.04 -10.79 -13.95
CA TRP A 33 6.42 -10.16 -12.79
C TRP A 33 6.87 -10.85 -11.50
N ILE A 34 7.22 -10.05 -10.50
CA ILE A 34 7.77 -10.52 -9.23
C ILE A 34 6.92 -9.92 -8.11
N ASP A 35 6.33 -10.79 -7.28
CA ASP A 35 5.64 -10.39 -6.05
C ASP A 35 6.69 -10.05 -4.97
N LEU A 36 6.62 -8.83 -4.44
CA LEU A 36 7.54 -8.28 -3.45
C LEU A 36 6.90 -8.21 -2.05
N SER A 37 5.81 -8.92 -1.80
CA SER A 37 5.10 -8.88 -0.52
C SER A 37 5.15 -10.21 0.26
N TYR A 38 5.10 -10.11 1.58
CA TYR A 38 4.83 -11.24 2.48
C TYR A 38 3.31 -11.40 2.71
N PRO A 39 2.81 -12.64 2.89
CA PRO A 39 1.46 -12.84 3.39
C PRO A 39 1.33 -12.34 4.83
N ILE A 40 0.13 -11.86 5.19
CA ILE A 40 -0.23 -11.40 6.52
C ILE A 40 -0.97 -12.52 7.25
N SER A 41 -0.59 -12.77 8.50
CA SER A 41 -1.14 -13.78 9.39
C SER A 41 -0.79 -13.43 10.84
N GLU A 42 -1.27 -14.22 11.81
CA GLU A 42 -0.93 -14.05 13.23
C GLU A 42 0.59 -14.13 13.50
N GLU A 43 1.32 -14.87 12.67
CA GLU A 43 2.78 -15.04 12.73
C GLU A 43 3.57 -13.94 12.00
N THR A 44 2.89 -13.00 11.34
CA THR A 44 3.55 -11.91 10.62
C THR A 44 4.36 -11.05 11.55
N ILE A 45 5.60 -10.76 11.13
CA ILE A 45 6.49 -9.90 11.91
C ILE A 45 5.88 -8.49 11.98
N ARG A 46 5.92 -7.93 13.17
CA ARG A 46 5.43 -6.59 13.48
C ARG A 46 6.36 -5.85 14.43
N TRP A 47 6.23 -4.53 14.44
CA TRP A 47 6.85 -3.70 15.47
C TRP A 47 6.41 -4.14 16.87
N PRO A 48 7.34 -4.37 17.82
CA PRO A 48 6.97 -4.78 19.18
C PRO A 48 6.07 -3.75 19.86
N GLY A 49 5.04 -4.23 20.56
CA GLY A 49 4.02 -3.39 21.19
C GLY A 49 2.83 -3.04 20.29
N THR A 50 2.90 -3.32 18.98
CA THR A 50 1.77 -3.15 18.07
C THR A 50 0.80 -4.34 18.10
N ARG A 51 -0.44 -4.09 17.68
CA ARG A 51 -1.47 -5.12 17.52
C ARG A 51 -1.02 -6.21 16.55
N SER A 52 -1.18 -7.47 16.95
CA SER A 52 -1.06 -8.62 16.04
C SER A 52 -2.22 -8.65 15.06
N PHE A 53 -2.02 -9.26 13.90
CA PHE A 53 -3.15 -9.69 13.10
C PHE A 53 -4.05 -10.59 13.95
N GLU A 54 -5.35 -10.33 13.96
CA GLU A 54 -6.34 -11.09 14.71
C GLU A 54 -7.52 -11.43 13.80
N LEU A 55 -7.85 -12.71 13.70
CA LEU A 55 -9.08 -13.17 13.07
C LEU A 55 -10.23 -13.07 14.08
N LEU A 56 -11.14 -12.11 13.88
CA LEU A 56 -12.25 -11.83 14.79
C LEU A 56 -13.38 -12.86 14.64
N GLU A 57 -13.82 -13.08 13.40
CA GLU A 57 -14.92 -13.96 13.07
C GLU A 57 -14.61 -14.76 11.82
N GLN A 58 -15.01 -16.03 11.85
CA GLN A 58 -15.01 -16.91 10.68
C GLN A 58 -16.41 -17.45 10.51
N ALA A 59 -17.11 -16.95 9.49
CA ALA A 59 -18.39 -17.50 9.07
C ALA A 59 -18.12 -18.59 8.03
N GLN A 60 -18.41 -19.85 8.36
CA GLN A 60 -18.44 -20.94 7.40
C GLN A 60 -19.85 -21.54 7.34
N LYS A 61 -20.43 -21.62 6.14
CA LYS A 61 -21.72 -22.29 5.91
C LYS A 61 -21.56 -23.36 4.84
N ASN A 62 -22.19 -24.51 5.10
CA ASN A 62 -22.34 -25.60 4.14
C ASN A 62 -23.84 -25.81 3.93
N THR A 63 -24.45 -25.03 3.04
CA THR A 63 -25.87 -25.15 2.65
C THR A 63 -25.96 -25.84 1.29
N SER A 64 -26.73 -25.33 0.34
CA SER A 64 -26.62 -25.71 -1.08
C SER A 64 -25.28 -25.34 -1.70
N PHE A 65 -24.51 -24.44 -1.06
CA PHE A 65 -23.16 -24.04 -1.42
C PHE A 65 -22.22 -23.97 -0.20
N TYR A 66 -20.92 -23.98 -0.48
CA TYR A 66 -19.89 -23.66 0.51
C TYR A 66 -19.75 -22.14 0.58
N TYR A 67 -19.66 -21.56 1.77
CA TYR A 67 -19.41 -20.14 1.99
C TYR A 67 -18.38 -19.97 3.10
N ARG A 68 -17.38 -19.12 2.89
CA ARG A 68 -16.39 -18.75 3.91
C ARG A 68 -16.16 -17.25 3.93
N SER A 69 -16.50 -16.58 5.03
CA SER A 69 -16.23 -15.14 5.25
C SER A 69 -15.41 -14.93 6.51
N ASN A 70 -14.46 -14.00 6.49
CA ASN A 70 -13.65 -13.65 7.66
C ASN A 70 -13.69 -12.16 8.00
N ASP A 71 -13.69 -11.84 9.29
CA ASP A 71 -13.42 -10.50 9.82
C ASP A 71 -12.06 -10.52 10.51
N PHE A 72 -11.25 -9.49 10.30
CA PHE A 72 -9.92 -9.39 10.90
C PHE A 72 -9.61 -7.99 11.43
N CYS A 73 -8.67 -7.91 12.37
CA CYS A 73 -8.01 -6.67 12.77
C CYS A 73 -6.51 -6.74 12.48
N THR A 74 -5.92 -5.61 12.11
CA THR A 74 -4.46 -5.42 11.97
C THR A 74 -4.09 -3.98 12.31
N ASN A 75 -2.80 -3.68 12.45
CA ASN A 75 -2.30 -2.31 12.43
C ASN A 75 -2.00 -1.86 10.98
N GLU A 76 -1.97 -0.54 10.73
CA GLU A 76 -1.68 0.05 9.40
C GLU A 76 -0.29 -0.34 8.85
N HIS A 77 0.68 -0.61 9.73
CA HIS A 77 2.09 -0.83 9.41
C HIS A 77 2.50 -2.31 9.57
N MET A 78 1.66 -3.21 9.04
CA MET A 78 1.81 -4.66 9.18
C MET A 78 2.40 -5.30 7.92
N GLY A 79 3.36 -6.20 8.11
CA GLY A 79 3.93 -6.96 7.00
C GLY A 79 4.61 -6.05 5.97
N THR A 80 4.55 -6.42 4.70
CA THR A 80 4.90 -5.50 3.61
C THR A 80 3.84 -4.39 3.55
N HIS A 81 4.24 -3.16 3.78
CA HIS A 81 3.32 -2.03 3.89
C HIS A 81 3.90 -0.75 3.30
N MET A 82 3.02 0.22 3.08
CA MET A 82 3.40 1.59 2.72
C MET A 82 3.19 2.51 3.93
N ASP A 83 4.18 3.35 4.20
CA ASP A 83 4.01 4.53 5.04
C ASP A 83 3.61 5.71 4.16
N ALA A 84 2.46 6.31 4.49
CA ALA A 84 2.07 7.56 3.86
C ALA A 84 2.87 8.73 4.47
N PRO A 85 3.09 9.82 3.72
CA PRO A 85 3.74 11.02 4.25
C PRO A 85 3.12 11.57 5.54
N SER A 86 1.81 11.41 5.76
CA SER A 86 1.14 11.83 7.00
C SER A 86 1.63 11.09 8.25
N HIS A 87 2.26 9.92 8.11
CA HIS A 87 2.75 9.10 9.23
C HIS A 87 3.76 9.83 10.13
N PHE A 88 4.66 10.61 9.51
CA PHE A 88 5.72 11.33 10.21
C PHE A 88 5.70 12.85 9.98
N PHE A 89 4.72 13.35 9.23
CA PHE A 89 4.60 14.78 8.97
C PHE A 89 3.14 15.21 8.80
N GLN A 90 2.65 16.04 9.71
CA GLN A 90 1.27 16.53 9.70
C GLN A 90 0.95 17.32 8.41
N ASP A 91 -0.30 17.27 7.95
CA ASP A 91 -0.78 17.99 6.75
C ASP A 91 -0.03 17.60 5.46
N ARG A 92 0.31 16.31 5.37
CA ARG A 92 0.84 15.64 4.18
C ARG A 92 -0.12 14.56 3.72
N TRP A 93 0.18 13.96 2.56
CA TRP A 93 -0.69 12.93 2.00
C TRP A 93 -0.90 11.79 2.98
N THR A 94 -2.16 11.53 3.29
CA THR A 94 -2.61 10.26 3.83
C THR A 94 -2.59 9.20 2.74
N VAL A 95 -2.66 7.91 3.10
CA VAL A 95 -2.48 6.81 2.13
C VAL A 95 -3.47 6.90 0.95
N ASP A 96 -4.70 7.34 1.19
CA ASP A 96 -5.73 7.56 0.17
C ASP A 96 -5.52 8.79 -0.73
N GLN A 97 -4.59 9.67 -0.37
CA GLN A 97 -4.26 10.90 -1.07
C GLN A 97 -2.98 10.80 -1.90
N VAL A 98 -2.18 9.73 -1.72
CA VAL A 98 -0.98 9.51 -2.53
C VAL A 98 -1.38 9.39 -4.01
N PRO A 99 -0.83 10.23 -4.92
CA PRO A 99 -1.20 10.18 -6.33
C PRO A 99 -0.91 8.82 -6.95
N ILE A 100 -1.86 8.28 -7.72
CA ILE A 100 -1.69 7.01 -8.43
C ILE A 100 -0.47 7.00 -9.36
N THR A 101 -0.07 8.16 -9.89
CA THR A 101 1.15 8.33 -10.70
C THR A 101 2.44 8.11 -9.92
N ASN A 102 2.40 8.16 -8.59
CA ASN A 102 3.53 7.86 -7.72
C ASN A 102 3.53 6.39 -7.30
N LEU A 103 2.39 5.71 -7.38
CA LEU A 103 2.22 4.29 -7.06
C LEU A 103 2.63 3.35 -8.21
N VAL A 104 2.78 3.90 -9.43
CA VAL A 104 3.38 3.23 -10.59
C VAL A 104 4.67 3.95 -10.97
N ALA A 105 5.81 3.40 -10.56
CA ALA A 105 7.09 4.09 -10.63
C ALA A 105 8.18 3.23 -11.28
N GLN A 106 9.18 3.88 -11.89
CA GLN A 106 10.46 3.22 -12.13
C GLN A 106 11.14 2.93 -10.79
N ALA A 107 11.95 1.89 -10.71
CA ALA A 107 12.68 1.60 -9.49
C ALA A 107 14.14 1.23 -9.76
N ILE A 108 14.95 1.43 -8.73
CA ILE A 108 16.35 1.05 -8.70
C ILE A 108 16.66 0.31 -7.41
N VAL A 109 17.65 -0.59 -7.45
CA VAL A 109 18.13 -1.37 -6.31
C VAL A 109 19.56 -0.98 -5.99
N MET A 110 19.78 -0.56 -4.74
CA MET A 110 21.09 -0.38 -4.14
C MET A 110 21.42 -1.61 -3.29
N ASP A 111 22.26 -2.50 -3.83
CA ASP A 111 22.75 -3.68 -3.12
C ASP A 111 23.84 -3.28 -2.11
N VAL A 112 23.52 -3.43 -0.83
CA VAL A 112 24.42 -3.16 0.30
C VAL A 112 24.65 -4.38 1.17
N VAL A 113 24.29 -5.59 0.71
CA VAL A 113 24.36 -6.85 1.47
C VAL A 113 25.74 -7.04 2.10
N LYS A 114 26.81 -6.89 1.32
CA LYS A 114 28.20 -7.05 1.81
C LYS A 114 28.60 -6.03 2.88
N LYS A 115 27.99 -4.84 2.88
CA LYS A 115 28.25 -3.79 3.87
C LYS A 115 27.47 -4.09 5.16
N VAL A 116 26.24 -4.55 5.02
CA VAL A 116 25.36 -4.99 6.11
C VAL A 116 25.90 -6.24 6.82
N ASP A 117 26.45 -7.20 6.09
CA ASP A 117 27.09 -8.40 6.66
C ASP A 117 28.27 -8.05 7.59
N ARG A 118 28.97 -6.95 7.30
CA ARG A 118 30.08 -6.45 8.13
C ARG A 118 29.59 -5.58 9.28
N ASN A 119 28.49 -4.87 9.08
CA ASN A 119 27.90 -3.97 10.05
C ASN A 119 26.36 -4.03 9.96
N PRO A 120 25.66 -4.72 10.88
CA PRO A 120 24.19 -4.79 10.86
C PRO A 120 23.52 -3.43 11.11
N LEU A 121 24.27 -2.39 11.51
CA LEU A 121 23.82 -1.00 11.64
C LEU A 121 24.27 -0.13 10.46
N TYR A 122 24.64 -0.75 9.33
CA TYR A 122 25.05 0.00 8.13
C TYR A 122 23.94 0.95 7.68
N GLN A 123 24.33 2.14 7.27
CA GLN A 123 23.43 3.13 6.72
C GLN A 123 23.89 3.48 5.31
N ILE A 124 22.97 3.56 4.35
CA ILE A 124 23.28 4.10 3.03
C ILE A 124 23.69 5.56 3.16
N GLU A 125 24.88 5.89 2.69
CA GLU A 125 25.48 7.22 2.70
C GLU A 125 25.35 7.92 1.33
N GLU A 126 25.69 9.21 1.25
CA GLU A 126 25.67 9.96 -0.03
C GLU A 126 26.62 9.32 -1.06
N GLU A 127 27.77 8.87 -0.60
CA GLU A 127 28.81 8.22 -1.40
C GLU A 127 28.29 6.95 -2.08
N ASP A 128 27.42 6.18 -1.42
CA ASP A 128 26.79 5.00 -2.00
C ASP A 128 25.93 5.36 -3.20
N ILE A 129 25.17 6.45 -3.07
CA ILE A 129 24.25 6.92 -4.11
C ILE A 129 25.05 7.40 -5.32
N LEU A 130 26.11 8.18 -5.08
CA LEU A 130 27.00 8.67 -6.13
C LEU A 130 27.76 7.53 -6.82
N GLU A 131 28.24 6.56 -6.05
CA GLU A 131 28.89 5.36 -6.59
C GLU A 131 27.91 4.56 -7.46
N TRP A 132 26.69 4.33 -6.96
CA TRP A 132 25.66 3.63 -7.71
C TRP A 132 25.33 4.34 -9.03
N GLU A 133 25.18 5.67 -9.02
CA GLU A 133 24.91 6.45 -10.23
C GLU A 133 26.09 6.47 -11.21
N ASN A 134 27.32 6.41 -10.71
CA ASN A 134 28.50 6.32 -11.57
C ASN A 134 28.52 5.01 -12.37
N TYR A 135 28.10 3.89 -11.76
CA TYR A 135 28.06 2.59 -12.44
C TYR A 135 26.78 2.38 -13.26
N ASN A 136 25.63 2.81 -12.73
CA ASN A 136 24.33 2.46 -13.28
C ASN A 136 23.69 3.62 -14.06
N GLY A 137 24.26 4.82 -14.03
CA GLY A 137 23.68 6.05 -14.54
C GLY A 137 22.74 6.72 -13.54
N LYS A 138 22.37 7.98 -13.82
CA LYS A 138 21.53 8.79 -12.93
C LYS A 138 20.23 8.08 -12.54
N ILE A 139 19.81 8.26 -11.28
CA ILE A 139 18.51 7.83 -10.77
C ILE A 139 17.40 8.53 -11.59
N PRO A 140 16.45 7.78 -12.18
CA PRO A 140 15.34 8.39 -12.92
C PRO A 140 14.48 9.31 -12.05
N SER A 141 13.94 10.38 -12.63
CA SER A 141 12.91 11.17 -11.97
C SER A 141 11.64 10.32 -11.80
N GLY A 142 10.97 10.45 -10.66
CA GLY A 142 9.82 9.65 -10.30
C GLY A 142 10.16 8.23 -9.83
N ALA A 143 11.42 7.96 -9.46
CA ALA A 143 11.85 6.61 -9.08
C ALA A 143 11.59 6.27 -7.61
N VAL A 144 11.44 4.98 -7.33
CA VAL A 144 11.56 4.40 -5.99
C VAL A 144 12.94 3.77 -5.83
N LEU A 145 13.57 4.02 -4.69
CA LEU A 145 14.92 3.54 -4.38
C LEU A 145 14.85 2.43 -3.32
N PHE A 146 15.23 1.22 -3.70
CA PHE A 146 15.28 0.06 -2.81
C PHE A 146 16.68 -0.06 -2.19
N MET A 147 16.75 -0.07 -0.86
CA MET A 147 17.87 -0.66 -0.13
C MET A 147 17.70 -2.17 -0.14
N TYR A 148 18.58 -2.88 -0.84
CA TYR A 148 18.68 -4.33 -0.73
C TYR A 148 19.80 -4.69 0.24
N SER A 149 19.42 -5.10 1.44
CA SER A 149 20.35 -5.42 2.52
C SER A 149 20.46 -6.93 2.81
N GLY A 150 19.60 -7.75 2.21
CA GLY A 150 19.52 -9.18 2.48
C GLY A 150 18.81 -9.50 3.80
N TRP A 151 18.14 -8.52 4.39
CA TRP A 151 17.55 -8.64 5.73
C TRP A 151 16.38 -9.63 5.77
N GLY A 152 15.65 -9.75 4.67
CA GLY A 152 14.53 -10.68 4.51
C GLY A 152 14.86 -12.15 4.81
N ALA A 153 16.15 -12.56 4.80
CA ALA A 153 16.57 -13.89 5.23
C ALA A 153 16.26 -14.20 6.71
N ARG A 154 16.00 -13.17 7.53
CA ARG A 154 15.61 -13.27 8.95
C ARG A 154 14.10 -13.33 9.17
N TRP A 155 13.31 -13.22 8.09
CA TRP A 155 11.85 -13.26 8.17
C TRP A 155 11.34 -14.56 8.80
N GLY A 156 10.25 -14.50 9.55
CA GLY A 156 9.67 -15.63 10.30
C GLY A 156 10.23 -15.84 11.71
N ASN A 157 11.22 -15.06 12.15
CA ASN A 157 11.66 -15.03 13.54
C ASN A 157 11.85 -13.59 14.01
N GLN A 158 11.00 -13.15 14.95
CA GLN A 158 10.95 -11.75 15.37
C GLN A 158 12.26 -11.26 16.03
N ASN A 159 12.86 -12.06 16.91
CA ASN A 159 14.14 -11.70 17.55
C ASN A 159 15.29 -11.64 16.54
N ALA A 160 15.34 -12.60 15.61
CA ALA A 160 16.34 -12.59 14.54
C ALA A 160 16.15 -11.39 13.61
N TYR A 161 14.90 -11.04 13.28
CA TYR A 161 14.57 -9.94 12.38
C TYR A 161 14.91 -8.56 12.95
N PHE A 162 14.62 -8.30 14.22
CA PHE A 162 15.07 -7.08 14.91
C PHE A 162 16.52 -7.18 15.41
N ASN A 163 17.13 -8.36 15.27
CA ASN A 163 18.51 -8.68 15.64
C ASN A 163 18.82 -8.26 17.09
N THR A 164 18.00 -8.78 17.99
CA THR A 164 18.03 -8.48 19.42
C THR A 164 17.82 -9.74 20.27
N ASP A 165 18.38 -9.72 21.48
CA ASP A 165 18.11 -10.69 22.54
C ASP A 165 16.86 -10.32 23.37
N ASP A 166 16.44 -9.05 23.33
CA ASP A 166 15.24 -8.55 24.03
C ASP A 166 14.36 -7.75 23.06
N ILE A 167 13.29 -8.40 22.60
CA ILE A 167 12.33 -7.80 21.67
C ILE A 167 11.48 -6.69 22.30
N SER A 168 11.42 -6.62 23.63
CA SER A 168 10.65 -5.60 24.35
C SER A 168 11.41 -4.28 24.51
N ASP A 169 12.73 -4.29 24.30
CA ASP A 169 13.59 -3.10 24.38
C ASP A 169 14.06 -2.68 22.99
N ASN A 170 13.38 -1.71 22.38
CA ASN A 170 13.73 -1.21 21.04
C ASN A 170 15.12 -0.58 20.95
N THR A 171 15.73 -0.17 22.07
CA THR A 171 17.09 0.41 22.09
C THR A 171 18.16 -0.64 21.75
N THR A 172 17.81 -1.92 21.84
CA THR A 172 18.70 -3.05 21.56
C THR A 172 18.73 -3.44 20.08
N PHE A 173 17.76 -3.00 19.27
CA PHE A 173 17.60 -3.44 17.88
C PHE A 173 18.81 -3.10 17.00
N LYS A 174 19.04 -3.91 15.96
CA LYS A 174 20.20 -3.78 15.06
C LYS A 174 19.86 -4.17 13.64
N PHE A 175 19.40 -3.22 12.84
CA PHE A 175 19.14 -3.40 11.41
C PHE A 175 19.64 -2.18 10.62
N PRO A 176 19.90 -2.33 9.30
CA PRO A 176 20.41 -1.26 8.46
C PRO A 176 19.33 -0.25 8.11
N GLY A 177 19.73 0.91 7.58
CA GLY A 177 18.79 1.95 7.14
C GLY A 177 19.42 2.96 6.19
N PHE A 178 18.82 4.14 6.06
CA PHE A 178 19.37 5.26 5.31
C PHE A 178 19.97 6.30 6.25
N HIS A 179 21.17 6.80 5.93
CA HIS A 179 21.75 7.90 6.70
C HIS A 179 20.95 9.19 6.43
N PRO A 180 20.65 10.03 7.43
CA PRO A 180 19.84 11.24 7.25
C PRO A 180 20.38 12.19 6.19
N ASP A 181 21.70 12.30 6.07
CA ASP A 181 22.32 13.17 5.08
C ASP A 181 22.20 12.63 3.65
N ALA A 182 22.20 11.30 3.47
CA ALA A 182 21.90 10.67 2.20
C ALA A 182 20.45 10.94 1.76
N VAL A 183 19.50 10.85 2.69
CA VAL A 183 18.09 11.15 2.43
C VAL A 183 17.89 12.63 2.07
N LYS A 184 18.51 13.56 2.82
CA LYS A 184 18.50 15.00 2.48
C LYS A 184 19.08 15.25 1.10
N TRP A 185 20.17 14.57 0.76
CA TRP A 185 20.79 14.69 -0.54
C TRP A 185 19.86 14.20 -1.65
N LEU A 186 19.24 13.01 -1.49
CA LEU A 186 18.28 12.46 -2.45
C LEU A 186 17.15 13.44 -2.69
N VAL A 187 16.51 13.93 -1.62
CA VAL A 187 15.41 14.89 -1.69
C VAL A 187 15.80 16.20 -2.39
N ARG A 188 17.02 16.70 -2.18
CA ARG A 188 17.48 17.96 -2.78
C ARG A 188 17.88 17.81 -4.24
N ASN A 189 18.44 16.66 -4.60
CA ASN A 189 19.14 16.49 -5.88
C ASN A 189 18.40 15.57 -6.84
N ARG A 190 17.46 14.76 -6.36
CA ARG A 190 16.66 13.80 -7.14
C ARG A 190 15.19 13.99 -6.84
N ASN A 191 14.35 13.71 -7.83
CA ASN A 191 12.91 13.76 -7.71
C ASN A 191 12.38 12.34 -7.51
N ILE A 192 12.72 11.71 -6.39
CA ILE A 192 12.21 10.37 -6.04
C ILE A 192 10.78 10.46 -5.50
N VAL A 193 10.02 9.38 -5.62
CA VAL A 193 8.65 9.29 -5.08
C VAL A 193 8.54 8.34 -3.89
N GLY A 194 9.54 7.49 -3.68
CA GLY A 194 9.59 6.65 -2.49
C GLY A 194 10.97 6.06 -2.17
N LEU A 195 11.13 5.65 -0.92
CA LEU A 195 12.21 4.77 -0.45
C LEU A 195 11.64 3.39 -0.10
N ALA A 196 12.43 2.34 -0.28
CA ALA A 196 12.01 0.98 0.03
C ALA A 196 13.14 0.20 0.72
N THR A 197 12.79 -0.72 1.60
CA THR A 197 13.74 -1.54 2.37
C THR A 197 13.22 -2.97 2.54
N ASP A 198 14.12 -3.95 2.41
CA ASP A 198 13.83 -5.34 2.76
C ASP A 198 13.97 -5.63 4.27
N GLY A 199 14.22 -4.58 5.07
CA GLY A 199 14.32 -4.60 6.52
C GLY A 199 13.08 -4.01 7.23
N PRO A 200 13.14 -3.90 8.57
CA PRO A 200 12.03 -3.46 9.39
C PRO A 200 11.72 -1.98 9.23
N SER A 201 12.70 -1.19 8.77
CA SER A 201 12.54 0.23 8.61
C SER A 201 13.48 0.88 7.61
N ILE A 202 13.11 2.06 7.07
CA ILE A 202 14.06 2.92 6.36
C ILE A 202 15.07 3.57 7.30
N GLU A 203 14.80 3.53 8.60
CA GLU A 203 15.74 3.91 9.66
C GLU A 203 16.65 2.74 10.00
N TYR A 204 17.79 3.03 10.62
CA TYR A 204 18.63 2.00 11.22
C TYR A 204 18.17 1.66 12.65
N GLY A 205 18.54 0.48 13.15
CA GLY A 205 18.00 -0.08 14.40
C GLY A 205 18.32 0.66 15.70
N LYS A 206 19.12 1.73 15.67
CA LYS A 206 19.34 2.61 16.83
C LYS A 206 18.57 3.94 16.76
N ALA A 207 17.80 4.17 15.70
CA ALA A 207 16.82 5.25 15.68
C ALA A 207 15.68 4.90 16.66
N THR A 208 15.56 5.67 17.74
CA THR A 208 14.52 5.49 18.76
C THR A 208 14.02 6.85 19.28
N GLY A 209 12.84 6.86 19.90
CA GLY A 209 12.25 8.07 20.47
C GLY A 209 11.77 9.05 19.41
N GLU A 210 12.06 10.34 19.57
CA GLU A 210 11.70 11.40 18.59
C GLU A 210 12.67 11.48 17.40
N ASN A 211 13.58 10.51 17.26
CA ASN A 211 14.69 10.56 16.31
C ASN A 211 14.51 9.58 15.15
N PHE A 212 13.53 9.85 14.29
CA PHE A 212 13.32 9.17 12.99
C PHE A 212 13.53 10.13 11.82
N PRO A 213 14.77 10.64 11.64
CA PRO A 213 15.06 11.68 10.67
C PRO A 213 14.81 11.28 9.22
N ALA A 214 15.09 10.03 8.82
CA ALA A 214 14.86 9.58 7.46
C ALA A 214 13.36 9.66 7.12
N HIS A 215 12.49 9.20 8.02
CA HIS A 215 11.04 9.34 7.87
C HIS A 215 10.58 10.79 7.79
N VAL A 216 11.01 11.63 8.73
CA VAL A 216 10.58 13.03 8.76
C VAL A 216 11.00 13.76 7.47
N ILE A 217 12.21 13.50 6.97
CA ILE A 217 12.73 14.16 5.76
C ILE A 217 11.92 13.78 4.52
N VAL A 218 11.60 12.49 4.32
CA VAL A 218 10.80 12.05 3.16
C VAL A 218 9.33 12.46 3.28
N ALA A 219 8.75 12.33 4.47
CA ALA A 219 7.38 12.71 4.78
C ALA A 219 7.13 14.21 4.53
N GLU A 220 8.07 15.08 4.94
CA GLU A 220 7.99 16.53 4.68
C GLU A 220 7.83 16.84 3.18
N LYS A 221 8.31 15.97 2.30
CA LYS A 221 8.30 16.15 0.85
C LYS A 221 7.27 15.32 0.11
N ASN A 222 6.32 14.71 0.82
CA ASN A 222 5.31 13.84 0.22
C ASN A 222 5.93 12.62 -0.51
N ILE A 223 7.03 12.10 0.02
CA ILE A 223 7.68 10.87 -0.45
C ILE A 223 7.25 9.75 0.50
N TYR A 224 6.72 8.65 -0.04
CA TYR A 224 6.27 7.50 0.74
C TYR A 224 7.42 6.51 1.00
N ASN A 225 7.23 5.59 1.95
CA ASN A 225 8.18 4.50 2.18
C ASN A 225 7.51 3.14 2.01
N LEU A 226 8.31 2.12 1.68
CA LEU A 226 7.92 0.72 1.70
C LEU A 226 8.85 -0.04 2.64
N GLU A 227 8.28 -0.70 3.64
CA GLU A 227 9.02 -1.51 4.59
C GLU A 227 8.68 -3.00 4.43
N ASN A 228 9.60 -3.87 4.87
CA ASN A 228 9.45 -5.32 4.80
C ASN A 228 9.19 -5.84 3.37
N VAL A 229 9.82 -5.27 2.33
CA VAL A 229 9.67 -5.79 0.96
C VAL A 229 10.44 -7.12 0.80
N ARG A 230 9.84 -8.06 0.08
CA ARG A 230 10.39 -9.40 -0.20
C ARG A 230 11.02 -9.45 -1.60
N ASN A 231 11.84 -10.48 -1.85
CA ASN A 231 12.29 -10.87 -3.19
C ASN A 231 13.11 -9.80 -3.95
N VAL A 232 13.68 -8.82 -3.24
CA VAL A 232 14.50 -7.76 -3.83
C VAL A 232 15.76 -8.33 -4.51
N ASP A 233 16.23 -9.50 -4.06
CA ASP A 233 17.31 -10.28 -4.67
C ASP A 233 17.06 -10.71 -6.12
N LYS A 234 15.79 -10.70 -6.55
CA LYS A 234 15.37 -11.07 -7.90
C LYS A 234 15.33 -9.89 -8.87
N LEU A 235 15.52 -8.67 -8.37
CA LEU A 235 15.41 -7.44 -9.15
C LEU A 235 16.76 -7.04 -9.77
N PRO A 236 16.77 -6.46 -10.98
CA PRO A 236 17.97 -5.83 -11.51
C PRO A 236 18.29 -4.52 -10.76
N PRO A 237 19.53 -4.03 -10.83
CA PRO A 237 19.89 -2.72 -10.29
C PRO A 237 19.01 -1.58 -10.83
N ARG A 238 18.56 -1.65 -12.09
CA ARG A 238 17.67 -0.67 -12.72
C ARG A 238 16.92 -1.27 -13.91
N GLY A 239 15.97 -0.51 -14.44
CA GLY A 239 15.26 -0.84 -15.69
C GLY A 239 14.00 -1.69 -15.49
N PHE A 240 13.44 -1.66 -14.28
CA PHE A 240 12.17 -2.28 -13.93
C PHE A 240 11.20 -1.24 -13.37
N PHE A 241 9.93 -1.60 -13.35
CA PHE A 241 8.85 -0.78 -12.79
C PHE A 241 8.27 -1.48 -11.57
N ILE A 242 7.71 -0.70 -10.64
CA ILE A 242 6.91 -1.22 -9.54
C ILE A 242 5.48 -0.70 -9.61
N LEU A 243 4.58 -1.51 -9.07
CA LEU A 243 3.22 -1.14 -8.72
C LEU A 243 3.08 -1.34 -7.21
N VAL A 244 2.72 -0.28 -6.49
CA VAL A 244 2.41 -0.31 -5.07
C VAL A 244 0.92 -0.15 -4.89
N ALA A 245 0.26 -1.14 -4.30
CA ALA A 245 -1.17 -1.11 -4.05
C ALA A 245 -1.42 -1.24 -2.54
N PRO A 246 -1.33 -0.12 -1.79
CA PRO A 246 -1.69 -0.11 -0.38
C PRO A 246 -3.21 -0.17 -0.21
N LEU A 247 -3.67 -0.67 0.93
CA LEU A 247 -5.05 -0.49 1.31
C LEU A 247 -5.39 1.00 1.41
N ARG A 248 -6.44 1.40 0.68
CA ARG A 248 -6.86 2.81 0.56
C ARG A 248 -7.76 3.24 1.74
N SER A 249 -7.20 3.31 2.94
CA SER A 249 -7.93 3.83 4.12
C SER A 249 -8.03 5.36 4.08
N ARG A 250 -9.25 5.88 4.20
CA ARG A 250 -9.47 7.34 4.18
C ARG A 250 -8.81 8.00 5.38
N GLY A 251 -7.85 8.88 5.12
CA GLY A 251 -7.11 9.56 6.17
C GLY A 251 -6.03 8.71 6.87
N GLY A 252 -5.76 7.50 6.37
CA GLY A 252 -4.80 6.58 6.99
C GLY A 252 -3.35 7.07 6.93
N SER A 253 -2.56 6.69 7.94
CA SER A 253 -1.14 7.02 8.02
C SER A 253 -0.25 6.04 7.26
N GLY A 254 -0.80 4.89 6.91
CA GLY A 254 -0.18 3.90 6.04
C GLY A 254 -1.19 2.82 5.68
N GLY A 255 -0.69 1.72 5.17
CA GLY A 255 -1.51 0.53 4.97
C GLY A 255 -0.68 -0.66 4.52
N PRO A 256 -1.08 -1.89 4.90
CA PRO A 256 -0.55 -3.07 4.24
C PRO A 256 -0.65 -2.92 2.73
N ALA A 257 0.38 -3.38 2.03
CA ALA A 257 0.51 -3.13 0.61
C ALA A 257 1.02 -4.37 -0.12
N ARG A 258 0.33 -4.67 -1.22
CA ARG A 258 0.87 -5.58 -2.21
C ARG A 258 1.72 -4.85 -3.24
N VAL A 259 2.97 -5.26 -3.34
CA VAL A 259 3.98 -4.62 -4.19
C VAL A 259 4.41 -5.59 -5.27
N PHE A 260 4.28 -5.17 -6.52
CA PHE A 260 4.72 -5.95 -7.67
C PHE A 260 5.87 -5.24 -8.39
N ALA A 261 6.82 -6.00 -8.91
CA ALA A 261 7.80 -5.52 -9.87
C ALA A 261 7.59 -6.14 -11.25
N TYR A 262 7.65 -5.32 -12.28
CA TYR A 262 7.67 -5.73 -13.67
C TYR A 262 9.08 -5.54 -14.26
N VAL A 263 9.71 -6.63 -14.65
CA VAL A 263 11.05 -6.68 -15.25
C VAL A 263 10.93 -6.99 -16.74
N PRO A 264 11.22 -6.04 -17.65
CA PRO A 264 11.16 -6.29 -19.10
C PRO A 264 12.10 -7.43 -19.54
N LYS A 265 11.71 -8.28 -20.51
CA LYS A 265 12.56 -9.40 -21.02
C LYS A 265 13.96 -8.98 -21.45
N ALA A 266 14.13 -7.76 -21.99
CA ALA A 266 15.45 -7.25 -22.36
C ALA A 266 16.39 -7.12 -21.14
N ALA A 267 15.85 -6.69 -19.99
CA ALA A 267 16.57 -6.65 -18.72
C ALA A 267 16.76 -8.06 -18.11
N SER A 268 15.75 -8.92 -18.21
CA SER A 268 15.82 -10.32 -17.71
C SER A 268 16.91 -11.15 -18.39
N ARG A 269 17.10 -11.01 -19.72
CA ARG A 269 18.19 -11.68 -20.46
C ARG A 269 19.58 -11.22 -20.01
N TYR A 270 19.74 -9.94 -19.68
CA TYR A 270 21.00 -9.40 -19.14
C TYR A 270 21.30 -9.94 -17.74
N LEU A 271 20.28 -10.08 -16.87
CA LEU A 271 20.42 -10.70 -15.55
C LEU A 271 20.81 -12.18 -15.62
N SER A 272 20.17 -12.94 -16.51
CA SER A 272 20.54 -14.34 -16.75
C SER A 272 21.99 -14.41 -17.22
N TYR A 273 22.42 -13.54 -18.14
CA TYR A 273 23.79 -13.50 -18.63
C TYR A 273 24.80 -13.21 -17.51
N ILE A 274 24.57 -12.19 -16.67
CA ILE A 274 25.45 -11.87 -15.54
C ILE A 274 25.49 -13.02 -14.52
N ARG A 275 24.34 -13.58 -14.12
CA ARG A 275 24.30 -14.67 -13.12
C ARG A 275 25.07 -15.91 -13.58
N THR A 276 24.98 -16.26 -14.86
CA THR A 276 25.72 -17.40 -15.40
C THR A 276 27.23 -17.13 -15.49
N HIS A 277 27.65 -15.93 -15.90
CA HIS A 277 29.06 -15.62 -16.14
C HIS A 277 29.82 -15.09 -14.90
N ALA A 278 29.12 -14.56 -13.89
CA ALA A 278 29.72 -14.21 -12.60
C ALA A 278 30.15 -15.45 -11.80
N LEU A 279 29.50 -16.60 -12.02
CA LEU A 279 29.90 -17.89 -11.42
C LEU A 279 31.10 -18.52 -12.14
N GLU A 280 31.25 -18.29 -13.45
CA GLU A 280 32.42 -18.75 -14.21
C GLU A 280 33.70 -17.96 -13.88
N GLY A 281 33.57 -16.70 -13.45
CA GLY A 281 34.69 -15.84 -13.05
C GLY A 281 35.34 -16.18 -11.69
N ILE A 282 34.78 -17.11 -10.91
CA ILE A 282 35.31 -17.47 -9.57
C ILE A 282 36.17 -18.75 -9.62
N HIS A 283 36.27 -19.44 -10.76
CA HIS A 283 37.05 -20.69 -10.89
C HIS A 283 38.20 -20.66 -11.93
N GLY A 284 38.59 -19.49 -12.42
CA GLY A 284 39.74 -19.37 -13.34
C GLY A 284 40.64 -18.19 -13.01
N GLY A 285 41.66 -18.40 -12.16
CA GLY A 285 42.68 -17.38 -11.94
C GLY A 285 43.58 -17.55 -10.72
N SER A 286 44.13 -18.75 -10.48
CA SER A 286 45.36 -18.88 -9.68
C SER A 286 46.56 -18.88 -10.63
N SER A 287 47.33 -17.80 -10.62
CA SER A 287 48.80 -17.88 -10.70
C SER A 287 49.43 -16.54 -10.37
N SER A 288 50.40 -16.64 -9.47
CA SER A 288 51.40 -15.66 -9.10
C SER A 288 52.12 -15.06 -10.32
N ASP A 289 52.35 -13.75 -10.32
CA ASP A 289 53.73 -13.28 -10.25
C ASP A 289 53.88 -11.82 -9.79
N SER A 290 55.08 -11.55 -9.34
CA SER A 290 55.50 -10.48 -8.47
C SER A 290 56.14 -9.28 -9.20
N SER A 291 56.12 -8.14 -8.51
CA SER A 291 57.12 -7.06 -8.54
C SER A 291 57.08 -5.96 -9.62
N GLU A 292 57.46 -4.76 -9.15
CA GLU A 292 57.87 -3.54 -9.87
C GLU A 292 56.81 -2.62 -10.49
N MET A 293 56.44 -1.56 -9.75
CA MET A 293 56.88 -0.20 -10.10
C MET A 293 56.76 0.76 -8.89
N ARG A 294 57.90 1.32 -8.49
CA ARG A 294 58.07 2.43 -7.54
C ARG A 294 58.12 3.76 -8.29
N GLY A 295 57.54 4.80 -7.67
CA GLY A 295 57.85 6.22 -7.91
C GLY A 295 56.79 6.93 -8.78
N LYS A 296 56.22 8.08 -8.40
CA LYS A 296 56.84 9.25 -7.75
C LYS A 296 55.85 9.97 -6.82
N ARG A 297 56.39 10.44 -5.69
CA ARG A 297 55.78 11.43 -4.80
C ARG A 297 55.92 12.83 -5.41
N HIS A 298 54.90 13.68 -5.23
CA HIS A 298 55.06 15.13 -5.15
C HIS A 298 54.48 15.62 -3.83
N ARG A 299 55.29 16.42 -3.13
CA ARG A 299 55.00 17.13 -1.88
C ARG A 299 54.91 18.63 -2.19
N GLY A 300 54.10 19.34 -1.40
CA GLY A 300 54.06 20.80 -1.26
C GLY A 300 52.76 21.36 -1.87
N HIS A 301 51.89 22.09 -1.15
CA HIS A 301 52.12 23.00 -0.03
C HIS A 301 50.91 23.04 0.93
N THR A 302 51.22 23.13 2.22
CA THR A 302 50.35 23.54 3.32
C THR A 302 50.20 25.07 3.31
N HIS A 303 48.97 25.57 3.39
CA HIS A 303 48.66 26.90 3.89
C HIS A 303 47.56 26.79 4.95
N ASP A 304 47.97 26.89 6.21
CA ASP A 304 47.12 27.41 7.28
C ASP A 304 46.80 28.87 6.97
N PHE A 305 45.53 29.23 7.01
CA PHE A 305 45.09 30.61 7.22
C PHE A 305 43.92 30.62 8.20
N ASP A 306 44.00 31.65 9.04
CA ASP A 306 43.48 31.70 10.39
C ASP A 306 41.96 31.89 10.44
N ASN A 307 41.39 31.27 11.46
CA ASN A 307 40.02 30.86 11.62
C ASN A 307 39.29 31.83 12.57
N ALA A 308 38.97 33.04 12.10
CA ALA A 308 38.22 34.01 12.90
C ALA A 308 36.92 34.50 12.22
N ALA A 309 36.97 34.90 10.94
CA ALA A 309 35.78 35.39 10.23
C ALA A 309 34.81 34.27 9.81
N TYR A 310 35.32 33.05 9.60
CA TYR A 310 34.50 31.88 9.26
C TYR A 310 33.75 31.31 10.49
N GLN A 311 34.36 31.40 11.69
CA GLN A 311 33.70 31.00 12.94
C GLN A 311 32.63 32.00 13.39
N ASP A 312 32.83 33.30 13.15
CA ASP A 312 31.80 34.31 13.47
C ASP A 312 30.58 34.22 12.55
N ALA A 313 30.77 33.86 11.27
CA ALA A 313 29.67 33.59 10.35
C ALA A 313 28.86 32.34 10.77
N LEU A 314 29.52 31.28 11.25
CA LEU A 314 28.84 30.12 11.80
C LEU A 314 28.13 30.43 13.12
N ARG A 315 28.64 31.35 13.94
CA ARG A 315 28.04 31.73 15.23
C ARG A 315 26.77 32.58 15.09
N VAL A 316 26.64 33.34 14.00
CA VAL A 316 25.40 34.08 13.68
C VAL A 316 24.33 33.14 13.11
N VAL A 317 24.73 32.14 12.33
CA VAL A 317 23.80 31.11 11.81
C VAL A 317 23.37 30.12 12.90
N TYR A 318 24.27 29.76 13.82
CA TYR A 318 23.94 28.84 14.92
C TYR A 318 23.04 29.49 15.98
N ASN A 319 23.22 30.79 16.26
CA ASN A 319 22.38 31.51 17.24
C ASN A 319 21.03 32.01 16.68
N HIS A 320 20.78 31.91 15.36
CA HIS A 320 19.45 32.17 14.78
C HIS A 320 18.62 30.89 14.58
N ILE A 321 19.22 29.71 14.65
CA ILE A 321 18.53 28.42 14.56
C ILE A 321 18.11 27.88 15.93
N THR A 322 18.65 28.42 17.03
CA THR A 322 18.33 27.97 18.41
C THR A 322 17.55 28.99 19.23
N SER A 323 16.61 29.73 18.64
CA SER A 323 15.59 30.43 19.41
C SER A 323 14.32 29.56 19.47
N PRO A 324 14.01 28.96 20.63
CA PRO A 324 13.00 27.92 20.76
C PRO A 324 11.61 28.53 20.88
N LYS A 325 10.74 28.35 19.87
CA LYS A 325 9.29 28.61 19.99
C LYS A 325 8.44 28.07 18.84
N TRP A 326 8.79 26.90 18.30
CA TRP A 326 7.82 26.04 17.62
C TRP A 326 7.77 24.74 18.41
N PHE A 327 6.71 24.60 19.20
CA PHE A 327 6.35 23.37 19.87
C PHE A 327 6.13 22.30 18.78
N ILE A 328 7.10 21.42 18.58
CA ILE A 328 6.81 20.05 18.15
C ILE A 328 6.33 19.38 19.44
N SER A 329 5.04 19.46 19.71
CA SER A 329 4.45 18.69 20.80
C SER A 329 4.42 17.23 20.37
N GLU A 330 5.24 16.40 20.99
CA GLU A 330 5.17 14.92 21.01
C GLU A 330 4.82 14.26 19.66
N ILE A 331 5.83 13.73 18.95
CA ILE A 331 5.55 12.67 17.95
C ILE A 331 5.08 11.44 18.75
N ARG A 332 3.76 11.31 18.95
CA ARG A 332 3.16 10.05 19.38
C ARG A 332 3.07 9.16 18.16
N LEU A 333 3.77 8.03 18.20
CA LEU A 333 3.49 6.90 17.32
C LEU A 333 2.09 6.39 17.68
N GLU A 334 1.06 6.98 17.08
CA GLU A 334 -0.30 6.47 17.18
C GLU A 334 -0.41 5.27 16.24
N TYR A 335 -0.39 4.07 16.79
CA TYR A 335 -0.68 2.86 16.03
C TYR A 335 -2.19 2.80 15.79
N TYR A 336 -2.60 3.14 14.56
CA TYR A 336 -3.98 2.99 14.14
C TYR A 336 -4.25 1.51 13.87
N ASP A 337 -5.26 0.99 14.56
CA ASP A 337 -5.78 -0.34 14.33
C ASP A 337 -6.97 -0.28 13.39
N MET A 338 -6.99 -1.19 12.42
CA MET A 338 -8.05 -1.32 11.44
C MET A 338 -8.69 -2.69 11.59
N CYS A 339 -10.02 -2.70 11.70
CA CYS A 339 -10.82 -3.92 11.75
C CYS A 339 -11.84 -3.90 10.63
N MET A 340 -11.86 -4.93 9.80
CA MET A 340 -12.73 -5.01 8.63
C MET A 340 -13.10 -6.46 8.30
N GLY A 341 -14.25 -6.62 7.65
CA GLY A 341 -14.60 -7.86 6.95
C GLY A 341 -13.87 -7.96 5.62
N GLU A 342 -13.62 -9.19 5.16
CA GLU A 342 -12.94 -9.42 3.88
C GLU A 342 -13.75 -8.93 2.65
N HIS A 343 -15.06 -8.75 2.79
CA HIS A 343 -15.97 -8.24 1.76
C HIS A 343 -16.32 -6.75 1.96
N TYR A 344 -15.30 -5.89 2.09
CA TYR A 344 -15.48 -4.46 2.30
C TYR A 344 -14.93 -3.63 1.12
N GLY A 345 -15.72 -2.69 0.59
CA GLY A 345 -15.32 -1.86 -0.55
C GLY A 345 -15.16 -2.64 -1.85
N SER A 346 -14.32 -2.16 -2.78
CA SER A 346 -13.88 -2.94 -3.94
C SER A 346 -12.95 -4.06 -3.47
N HIS A 347 -13.31 -5.31 -3.72
CA HIS A 347 -12.60 -6.45 -3.17
C HIS A 347 -12.53 -7.62 -4.15
N ILE A 348 -11.71 -8.61 -3.76
CA ILE A 348 -11.53 -9.85 -4.50
C ILE A 348 -12.12 -10.98 -3.69
N ASP A 349 -13.09 -11.67 -4.26
CA ASP A 349 -13.51 -12.97 -3.72
C ASP A 349 -12.61 -14.04 -4.31
N SER A 350 -11.80 -14.61 -3.43
CA SER A 350 -11.00 -15.77 -3.79
C SER A 350 -11.93 -16.93 -4.17
N PRO A 351 -11.57 -17.78 -5.14
CA PRO A 351 -12.37 -18.96 -5.46
C PRO A 351 -12.74 -19.82 -4.24
N SER A 352 -11.88 -19.85 -3.21
CA SER A 352 -12.13 -20.59 -1.98
C SER A 352 -13.34 -20.08 -1.18
N HIS A 353 -13.79 -18.85 -1.44
CA HIS A 353 -14.95 -18.22 -0.83
C HIS A 353 -16.24 -19.05 -1.04
N PHE A 354 -16.42 -19.60 -2.25
CA PHE A 354 -17.62 -20.38 -2.63
C PHE A 354 -17.38 -21.86 -2.95
N TRP A 355 -16.12 -22.31 -2.99
CA TRP A 355 -15.80 -23.71 -3.30
C TRP A 355 -14.63 -24.23 -2.46
N ARG A 356 -14.85 -25.34 -1.74
CA ARG A 356 -13.77 -25.91 -0.91
C ARG A 356 -12.67 -26.51 -1.80
N GLY A 357 -11.42 -26.11 -1.56
CA GLY A 357 -10.24 -26.65 -2.22
C GLY A 357 -9.84 -25.94 -3.52
N SER A 358 -10.55 -24.87 -3.91
CA SER A 358 -10.07 -23.89 -4.89
C SER A 358 -9.12 -22.89 -4.22
N TRP A 359 -8.51 -22.01 -5.01
CA TRP A 359 -7.50 -21.07 -4.50
C TRP A 359 -8.06 -20.10 -3.45
N ASP A 360 -7.39 -20.04 -2.29
CA ASP A 360 -7.47 -18.86 -1.42
C ASP A 360 -6.67 -17.69 -2.01
N SER A 361 -6.81 -16.50 -1.45
CA SER A 361 -6.16 -15.30 -1.98
C SER A 361 -4.64 -15.45 -2.11
N SER A 362 -3.98 -16.20 -1.20
CA SER A 362 -2.53 -16.50 -1.19
C SER A 362 -2.08 -17.50 -2.24
N GLN A 363 -3.01 -18.30 -2.75
CA GLN A 363 -2.76 -19.36 -3.71
C GLN A 363 -3.00 -18.95 -5.16
N ILE A 364 -3.60 -17.77 -5.40
CA ILE A 364 -3.83 -17.25 -6.74
C ILE A 364 -2.47 -17.04 -7.43
N PRO A 365 -2.19 -17.71 -8.56
CA PRO A 365 -0.94 -17.52 -9.29
C PRO A 365 -0.75 -16.07 -9.71
N ALA A 366 0.46 -15.53 -9.62
CA ALA A 366 0.75 -14.17 -10.08
C ALA A 366 0.37 -13.94 -11.55
N ALA A 367 0.44 -14.97 -12.40
CA ALA A 367 0.00 -14.93 -13.79
C ALA A 367 -1.51 -14.68 -13.96
N HIS A 368 -2.32 -14.91 -12.92
CA HIS A 368 -3.76 -14.68 -12.87
C HIS A 368 -4.12 -13.39 -12.12
N LEU A 369 -3.11 -12.60 -11.73
CA LEU A 369 -3.29 -11.29 -11.09
C LEU A 369 -2.69 -10.17 -11.93
N LEU A 370 -1.69 -10.48 -12.74
CA LEU A 370 -0.86 -9.48 -13.40
C LEU A 370 -1.01 -9.60 -14.90
N ALA A 371 -1.02 -8.47 -15.60
CA ALA A 371 -0.93 -8.42 -17.05
C ALA A 371 -2.12 -9.00 -17.84
N LEU A 372 -3.32 -9.03 -17.26
CA LEU A 372 -4.45 -9.72 -17.85
C LEU A 372 -5.12 -8.88 -18.94
N PRO A 373 -5.58 -9.46 -20.05
CA PRO A 373 -6.43 -8.74 -21.00
C PRO A 373 -7.77 -8.39 -20.33
N GLY A 374 -8.17 -7.13 -20.37
CA GLY A 374 -9.47 -6.71 -19.84
C GLY A 374 -10.48 -6.43 -20.94
N VAL A 375 -11.74 -6.76 -20.66
CA VAL A 375 -12.89 -6.35 -21.47
C VAL A 375 -13.99 -5.82 -20.56
N LYS A 376 -14.73 -4.83 -21.04
CA LYS A 376 -15.90 -4.27 -20.36
C LYS A 376 -17.11 -4.39 -21.27
N ILE A 377 -18.09 -5.19 -20.85
CA ILE A 377 -19.39 -5.32 -21.48
C ILE A 377 -20.33 -4.31 -20.82
N ASP A 378 -20.75 -3.32 -21.59
CA ASP A 378 -21.66 -2.27 -21.13
C ASP A 378 -23.11 -2.74 -21.26
N VAL A 379 -23.78 -2.91 -20.12
CA VAL A 379 -25.20 -3.26 -20.01
C VAL A 379 -25.98 -2.17 -19.27
N SER A 380 -25.40 -0.97 -19.12
CA SER A 380 -25.93 0.09 -18.27
C SER A 380 -27.32 0.57 -18.70
N GLU A 381 -27.59 0.62 -20.01
CA GLU A 381 -28.91 0.97 -20.51
C GLU A 381 -29.95 -0.10 -20.12
N ALA A 382 -29.60 -1.39 -20.19
CA ALA A 382 -30.51 -2.48 -19.84
C ALA A 382 -30.74 -2.52 -18.31
N ALA A 383 -29.68 -2.41 -17.52
CA ALA A 383 -29.74 -2.32 -16.06
C ALA A 383 -30.54 -1.11 -15.55
N SER A 384 -30.55 0.01 -16.29
CA SER A 384 -31.38 1.17 -15.95
C SER A 384 -32.89 0.91 -16.07
N LYS A 385 -33.29 -0.07 -16.89
CA LYS A 385 -34.69 -0.44 -17.15
C LYS A 385 -35.15 -1.61 -16.28
N ASP A 386 -34.24 -2.51 -15.96
CA ASP A 386 -34.47 -3.65 -15.08
C ASP A 386 -33.37 -3.74 -14.01
N PRO A 387 -33.69 -3.44 -12.74
CA PRO A 387 -32.71 -3.49 -11.66
C PRO A 387 -32.20 -4.92 -11.38
N ASN A 388 -32.85 -5.96 -11.90
CA ASN A 388 -32.41 -7.35 -11.78
C ASN A 388 -31.85 -7.89 -13.11
N TYR A 389 -31.50 -7.01 -14.04
CA TYR A 389 -30.98 -7.41 -15.35
C TYR A 389 -29.76 -8.33 -15.18
N GLN A 390 -29.74 -9.39 -15.98
CA GLN A 390 -28.66 -10.36 -15.98
C GLN A 390 -27.94 -10.35 -17.32
N LEU A 391 -26.63 -10.04 -17.32
CA LEU A 391 -25.80 -10.12 -18.52
C LEU A 391 -25.84 -11.57 -19.03
N SER A 392 -26.37 -11.73 -20.24
CA SER A 392 -26.63 -13.00 -20.88
C SER A 392 -25.54 -13.41 -21.86
N MET A 393 -25.55 -14.67 -22.28
CA MET A 393 -24.65 -15.15 -23.34
C MET A 393 -24.81 -14.34 -24.64
N ASN A 394 -26.02 -13.85 -24.94
CA ASN A 394 -26.26 -13.03 -26.13
C ASN A 394 -25.58 -11.66 -26.04
N ASP A 395 -25.45 -11.10 -24.84
CA ASP A 395 -24.73 -9.84 -24.62
C ASP A 395 -23.23 -10.03 -24.85
N VAL A 396 -22.68 -11.16 -24.38
CA VAL A 396 -21.30 -11.57 -24.68
C VAL A 396 -21.08 -11.71 -26.18
N ILE A 397 -21.96 -12.44 -26.88
CA ILE A 397 -21.86 -12.64 -28.34
C ILE A 397 -21.97 -11.30 -29.08
N SER A 398 -22.89 -10.43 -28.67
CA SER A 398 -23.08 -9.10 -29.27
C SER A 398 -21.85 -8.21 -29.08
N PHE A 399 -21.23 -8.27 -27.89
CA PHE A 399 -19.96 -7.62 -27.62
C PHE A 399 -18.87 -8.13 -28.58
N GLU A 400 -18.72 -9.46 -28.72
CA GLU A 400 -17.69 -10.04 -29.59
C GLU A 400 -17.89 -9.74 -31.06
N GLN A 401 -19.14 -9.64 -31.53
CA GLN A 401 -19.44 -9.21 -32.91
C GLN A 401 -18.93 -7.79 -33.19
N LYS A 402 -18.94 -6.92 -32.18
CA LYS A 402 -18.54 -5.51 -32.30
C LYS A 402 -17.04 -5.30 -32.02
N HIS A 403 -16.50 -5.99 -31.02
CA HIS A 403 -15.16 -5.74 -30.49
C HIS A 403 -14.16 -6.87 -30.79
N GLY A 404 -14.59 -7.92 -31.49
CA GLY A 404 -13.84 -9.15 -31.69
C GLY A 404 -13.85 -10.03 -30.43
N GLN A 405 -13.42 -11.29 -30.61
CA GLN A 405 -13.43 -12.30 -29.56
C GLN A 405 -12.76 -11.80 -28.26
N ILE A 406 -13.36 -12.15 -27.12
CA ILE A 406 -12.76 -11.97 -25.80
C ILE A 406 -11.50 -12.84 -25.75
N PRO A 407 -10.32 -12.28 -25.40
CA PRO A 407 -9.10 -13.07 -25.30
C PRO A 407 -9.22 -14.18 -24.25
N ASN A 408 -8.43 -15.24 -24.41
CA ASN A 408 -8.22 -16.18 -23.32
C ASN A 408 -7.58 -15.47 -22.12
N ASP A 409 -7.81 -16.01 -20.92
CA ASP A 409 -7.29 -15.47 -19.67
C ASP A 409 -7.75 -14.04 -19.35
N ALA A 410 -8.84 -13.59 -19.97
CA ALA A 410 -9.34 -12.24 -19.78
C ALA A 410 -10.03 -12.03 -18.43
N VAL A 411 -10.00 -10.78 -17.98
CA VAL A 411 -10.91 -10.24 -16.97
C VAL A 411 -12.11 -9.63 -17.69
N VAL A 412 -13.31 -10.12 -17.39
CA VAL A 412 -14.55 -9.63 -17.99
C VAL A 412 -15.32 -8.80 -16.98
N PHE A 413 -15.41 -7.49 -17.21
CA PHE A 413 -16.24 -6.60 -16.43
C PHE A 413 -17.64 -6.48 -17.03
N MET A 414 -18.68 -6.65 -16.22
CA MET A 414 -20.01 -6.13 -16.48
C MET A 414 -20.07 -4.70 -15.95
N TYR A 415 -20.30 -3.74 -16.84
CA TYR A 415 -20.59 -2.37 -16.44
C TYR A 415 -22.09 -2.12 -16.53
N SER A 416 -22.73 -1.98 -15.37
CA SER A 416 -24.17 -1.76 -15.26
C SER A 416 -24.53 -0.31 -14.92
N GLY A 417 -23.54 0.52 -14.59
CA GLY A 417 -23.75 1.90 -14.12
C GLY A 417 -24.21 1.97 -12.66
N TRP A 418 -24.28 0.83 -11.97
CA TRP A 418 -24.83 0.70 -10.62
C TRP A 418 -23.92 1.30 -9.55
N GLY A 419 -22.61 1.35 -9.80
CA GLY A 419 -21.63 1.94 -8.89
C GLY A 419 -21.91 3.41 -8.53
N LYS A 420 -22.69 4.13 -9.34
CA LYS A 420 -23.13 5.51 -9.04
C LYS A 420 -24.03 5.62 -7.80
N LYS A 421 -24.59 4.50 -7.34
CA LYS A 421 -25.48 4.42 -6.18
C LYS A 421 -24.74 4.06 -4.89
N PHE A 422 -23.43 3.82 -4.94
CA PHE A 422 -22.64 3.24 -3.84
C PHE A 422 -22.76 4.01 -2.51
N ASP A 423 -22.89 5.34 -2.56
CA ASP A 423 -22.97 6.18 -1.37
C ASP A 423 -24.35 6.18 -0.68
N ASP A 424 -25.38 5.58 -1.31
CA ASP A 424 -26.71 5.40 -0.73
C ASP A 424 -27.07 3.91 -0.65
N PRO A 425 -27.04 3.29 0.54
CA PRO A 425 -27.36 1.88 0.71
C PRO A 425 -28.75 1.46 0.19
N VAL A 426 -29.75 2.34 0.28
CA VAL A 426 -31.11 2.03 -0.20
C VAL A 426 -31.12 1.94 -1.72
N GLU A 427 -30.47 2.88 -2.39
CA GLU A 427 -30.35 2.85 -3.85
C GLU A 427 -29.44 1.71 -4.32
N PHE A 428 -28.31 1.49 -3.62
CA PHE A 428 -27.31 0.49 -3.99
C PHE A 428 -27.83 -0.94 -3.89
N PHE A 429 -28.53 -1.28 -2.81
CA PHE A 429 -29.16 -2.59 -2.66
C PHE A 429 -30.55 -2.64 -3.31
N GLY A 430 -31.05 -1.53 -3.83
CA GLY A 430 -32.35 -1.42 -4.51
C GLY A 430 -33.55 -1.67 -3.61
N THR A 431 -33.42 -1.45 -2.30
CA THR A 431 -34.47 -1.73 -1.30
C THR A 431 -34.26 -0.95 -0.01
N GLU A 432 -35.34 -0.54 0.65
CA GLU A 432 -35.29 0.03 2.01
C GLU A 432 -34.90 -1.03 3.05
N ASN A 433 -35.09 -2.32 2.75
CA ASN A 433 -34.73 -3.44 3.63
C ASN A 433 -33.31 -3.96 3.34
N TYR A 434 -32.34 -3.05 3.16
CA TYR A 434 -30.96 -3.39 2.75
C TYR A 434 -30.16 -4.20 3.78
N THR A 435 -30.75 -4.53 4.93
CA THR A 435 -30.18 -5.43 5.94
C THR A 435 -30.56 -6.89 5.75
N ASP A 436 -31.47 -7.21 4.81
CA ASP A 436 -31.93 -8.58 4.54
C ASP A 436 -31.75 -8.92 3.04
N PRO A 437 -30.78 -9.79 2.70
CA PRO A 437 -30.42 -10.10 1.31
C PRO A 437 -31.58 -10.59 0.44
N LYS A 438 -32.64 -11.14 1.03
CA LYS A 438 -33.79 -11.64 0.25
C LYS A 438 -34.57 -10.54 -0.49
N TYR A 439 -34.33 -9.27 -0.14
CA TYR A 439 -34.98 -8.11 -0.77
C TYR A 439 -34.06 -7.34 -1.72
N PHE A 440 -32.84 -7.80 -1.96
CA PHE A 440 -31.89 -7.05 -2.78
C PHE A 440 -32.29 -7.05 -4.25
N HIS A 441 -32.01 -5.92 -4.90
CA HIS A 441 -32.28 -5.68 -6.31
C HIS A 441 -31.10 -4.95 -6.93
N PHE A 442 -30.25 -5.70 -7.62
CA PHE A 442 -29.17 -5.15 -8.44
C PHE A 442 -28.78 -6.13 -9.56
N PRO A 443 -28.20 -5.64 -10.66
CA PRO A 443 -27.83 -6.45 -11.82
C PRO A 443 -26.75 -7.48 -11.50
N GLY A 444 -26.63 -8.51 -12.33
CA GLY A 444 -25.57 -9.50 -12.20
C GLY A 444 -25.29 -10.24 -13.50
N PHE A 445 -24.47 -11.28 -13.45
CA PHE A 445 -24.28 -12.20 -14.57
C PHE A 445 -25.35 -13.29 -14.57
N HIS A 446 -25.87 -13.62 -15.76
CA HIS A 446 -26.64 -14.85 -15.93
C HIS A 446 -25.69 -16.06 -15.92
N LYS A 447 -26.06 -17.16 -15.25
CA LYS A 447 -25.26 -18.40 -15.18
C LYS A 447 -24.78 -18.89 -16.54
N GLY A 448 -25.63 -18.82 -17.57
CA GLY A 448 -25.28 -19.23 -18.94
C GLY A 448 -24.18 -18.35 -19.58
N ALA A 449 -24.07 -17.07 -19.21
CA ALA A 449 -22.97 -16.22 -19.66
C ALA A 449 -21.66 -16.65 -19.00
N ILE A 450 -21.68 -16.93 -17.69
CA ILE A 450 -20.52 -17.43 -16.94
C ILE A 450 -20.05 -18.77 -17.50
N GLU A 451 -20.96 -19.71 -17.74
CA GLU A 451 -20.63 -21.02 -18.31
C GLU A 451 -19.95 -20.89 -19.69
N PHE A 452 -20.47 -19.99 -20.53
CA PHE A 452 -19.88 -19.68 -21.83
C PHE A 452 -18.48 -19.06 -21.70
N LEU A 453 -18.32 -18.02 -20.88
CA LEU A 453 -17.04 -17.35 -20.67
C LEU A 453 -15.96 -18.30 -20.13
N ILE A 454 -16.32 -19.19 -19.21
CA ILE A 454 -15.38 -20.19 -18.67
C ILE A 454 -15.00 -21.21 -19.74
N ARG A 455 -15.99 -21.83 -20.39
CA ARG A 455 -15.74 -22.95 -21.32
C ARG A 455 -15.12 -22.52 -22.63
N GLU A 456 -15.63 -21.43 -23.18
CA GLU A 456 -15.31 -21.03 -24.55
C GLU A 456 -14.22 -19.96 -24.60
N ARG A 457 -13.95 -19.26 -23.50
CA ARG A 457 -12.95 -18.18 -23.42
C ARG A 457 -11.93 -18.35 -22.30
N SER A 458 -12.06 -19.35 -21.42
CA SER A 458 -11.10 -19.59 -20.34
C SER A 458 -10.77 -18.31 -19.56
N VAL A 459 -11.79 -17.51 -19.23
CA VAL A 459 -11.61 -16.28 -18.46
C VAL A 459 -11.07 -16.59 -17.07
N VAL A 460 -10.24 -15.71 -16.52
CA VAL A 460 -9.64 -15.87 -15.18
C VAL A 460 -10.40 -15.10 -14.12
N ALA A 461 -11.12 -14.04 -14.50
CA ALA A 461 -11.86 -13.22 -13.54
C ALA A 461 -13.12 -12.59 -14.15
N LEU A 462 -14.11 -12.37 -13.29
CA LEU A 462 -15.34 -11.64 -13.59
C LEU A 462 -15.46 -10.45 -12.64
N GLY A 463 -15.82 -9.28 -13.15
CA GLY A 463 -15.97 -8.08 -12.34
C GLY A 463 -17.29 -7.36 -12.53
N VAL A 464 -17.78 -6.72 -11.49
CA VAL A 464 -19.04 -5.97 -11.46
C VAL A 464 -18.93 -4.68 -10.67
N ASP A 465 -19.74 -3.68 -11.01
CA ASP A 465 -19.96 -2.46 -10.23
C ASP A 465 -21.11 -2.58 -9.22
N THR A 466 -21.53 -3.81 -8.90
CA THR A 466 -22.59 -4.17 -7.96
C THR A 466 -22.03 -4.90 -6.74
N ALA A 467 -22.89 -5.14 -5.74
CA ALA A 467 -22.56 -5.85 -4.50
C ALA A 467 -22.32 -7.35 -4.67
N SER A 468 -22.61 -7.91 -5.84
CA SER A 468 -22.35 -9.32 -6.14
C SER A 468 -22.26 -9.58 -7.65
N ILE A 469 -21.44 -10.55 -8.09
CA ILE A 469 -21.49 -11.02 -9.49
C ILE A 469 -22.80 -11.73 -9.83
N ASP A 470 -23.51 -12.26 -8.83
CA ASP A 470 -24.87 -12.77 -8.96
C ASP A 470 -25.86 -11.61 -8.80
N HIS A 471 -26.99 -11.62 -9.52
CA HIS A 471 -28.03 -10.61 -9.33
C HIS A 471 -28.63 -10.63 -7.91
N GLY A 472 -29.15 -9.50 -7.44
CA GLY A 472 -29.56 -9.32 -6.03
C GLY A 472 -30.62 -10.29 -5.50
N GLN A 473 -31.42 -10.92 -6.37
CA GLN A 473 -32.43 -11.91 -5.94
C GLN A 473 -31.89 -13.36 -5.90
N SER A 474 -30.61 -13.57 -6.19
CA SER A 474 -29.99 -14.90 -6.18
C SER A 474 -29.92 -15.45 -4.76
N THR A 475 -30.54 -16.61 -4.53
CA THR A 475 -30.46 -17.33 -3.24
C THR A 475 -29.43 -18.46 -3.26
N GLU A 476 -29.08 -18.94 -4.46
CA GLU A 476 -28.21 -20.10 -4.66
C GLU A 476 -26.80 -19.71 -5.14
N TYR A 477 -26.59 -18.43 -5.48
CA TYR A 477 -25.29 -17.89 -5.93
C TYR A 477 -24.67 -18.76 -7.03
N GLU A 478 -25.49 -19.15 -8.02
CA GLU A 478 -25.09 -20.12 -9.04
C GLU A 478 -23.89 -19.65 -9.85
N GLY A 479 -23.75 -18.34 -10.05
CA GLY A 479 -22.62 -17.73 -10.72
C GLY A 479 -21.33 -17.92 -9.94
N HIS A 480 -21.34 -17.56 -8.65
CA HIS A 480 -20.21 -17.79 -7.76
C HIS A 480 -19.82 -19.26 -7.67
N VAL A 481 -20.77 -20.16 -7.42
CA VAL A 481 -20.49 -21.60 -7.29
C VAL A 481 -19.84 -22.14 -8.57
N LEU A 482 -20.36 -21.74 -9.74
CA LEU A 482 -19.83 -22.17 -11.02
C LEU A 482 -18.41 -21.62 -11.28
N GLY A 483 -18.18 -20.33 -11.03
CA GLY A 483 -16.87 -19.70 -11.22
C GLY A 483 -15.81 -20.24 -10.25
N ALA A 484 -16.15 -20.33 -8.95
CA ALA A 484 -15.28 -20.77 -7.89
C ALA A 484 -14.77 -22.20 -8.11
N LYS A 485 -15.65 -23.10 -8.59
CA LYS A 485 -15.29 -24.47 -8.97
C LYS A 485 -14.23 -24.53 -10.08
N ASN A 486 -14.13 -23.50 -10.91
CA ASN A 486 -13.18 -23.39 -12.01
C ASN A 486 -12.02 -22.41 -11.71
N ASN A 487 -11.84 -22.01 -10.45
CA ASN A 487 -10.84 -21.02 -10.02
C ASN A 487 -10.95 -19.65 -10.72
N VAL A 488 -12.16 -19.23 -11.07
CA VAL A 488 -12.43 -17.85 -11.52
C VAL A 488 -12.46 -16.92 -10.32
N ILE A 489 -11.75 -15.79 -10.44
CA ILE A 489 -11.67 -14.73 -9.43
C ILE A 489 -12.87 -13.79 -9.61
N PHE A 490 -13.47 -13.31 -8.52
CA PHE A 490 -14.56 -12.32 -8.60
C PHE A 490 -14.10 -10.96 -8.09
N LEU A 491 -14.50 -9.90 -8.79
CA LEU A 491 -14.21 -8.51 -8.47
C LEU A 491 -15.53 -7.79 -8.23
N GLU A 492 -15.80 -7.41 -7.00
CA GLU A 492 -17.08 -6.81 -6.62
C GLU A 492 -16.89 -5.35 -6.22
N ASN A 493 -17.95 -4.55 -6.36
CA ASN A 493 -17.93 -3.10 -6.13
C ASN A 493 -16.84 -2.36 -6.92
N VAL A 494 -16.56 -2.77 -8.17
CA VAL A 494 -15.51 -2.14 -8.99
C VAL A 494 -15.94 -0.74 -9.40
N ALA A 495 -15.23 0.27 -8.91
CA ALA A 495 -15.51 1.67 -9.22
C ALA A 495 -14.94 2.10 -10.58
N HIS A 496 -15.48 3.18 -11.15
CA HIS A 496 -14.99 3.85 -12.36
C HIS A 496 -14.96 2.99 -13.64
N LEU A 497 -15.81 1.95 -13.72
CA LEU A 497 -15.98 1.19 -14.96
C LEU A 497 -16.51 2.05 -16.12
N ASP A 498 -17.11 3.20 -15.86
CA ASP A 498 -17.53 4.16 -16.89
C ASP A 498 -16.35 4.87 -17.58
N GLU A 499 -15.20 4.97 -16.91
CA GLU A 499 -14.02 5.70 -17.40
C GLU A 499 -13.06 4.84 -18.23
N ILE A 500 -13.20 3.51 -18.19
CA ILE A 500 -12.32 2.58 -18.91
C ILE A 500 -12.89 2.20 -20.30
N PRO A 501 -12.06 1.85 -21.29
CA PRO A 501 -12.55 1.44 -22.62
C PRO A 501 -13.30 0.11 -22.57
N SER A 502 -13.98 -0.27 -23.66
CA SER A 502 -14.67 -1.58 -23.75
C SER A 502 -13.72 -2.77 -23.95
N LYS A 503 -12.53 -2.52 -24.48
CA LYS A 503 -11.50 -3.53 -24.80
C LYS A 503 -10.13 -2.84 -24.85
N ASP A 504 -9.09 -3.63 -25.09
CA ASP A 504 -7.70 -3.18 -25.26
C ASP A 504 -7.20 -2.48 -23.99
N MET A 505 -7.50 -3.10 -22.84
CA MET A 505 -6.96 -2.71 -21.56
C MET A 505 -6.13 -3.85 -20.96
N THR A 506 -5.19 -3.49 -20.11
CA THR A 506 -4.43 -4.45 -19.31
C THR A 506 -4.86 -4.28 -17.86
N VAL A 507 -5.25 -5.38 -17.22
CA VAL A 507 -5.76 -5.42 -15.87
C VAL A 507 -4.69 -5.99 -14.95
N ILE A 508 -4.51 -5.31 -13.82
CA ILE A 508 -3.70 -5.78 -12.70
C ILE A 508 -4.61 -5.83 -11.48
N LEU A 509 -4.68 -7.00 -10.87
CA LEU A 509 -5.45 -7.29 -9.68
C LEU A 509 -4.49 -7.29 -8.49
N SER A 510 -4.75 -6.42 -7.53
CA SER A 510 -4.05 -6.43 -6.24
C SER A 510 -5.01 -6.90 -5.16
N CYS A 511 -4.67 -7.99 -4.47
CA CYS A 511 -5.30 -8.37 -3.21
C CYS A 511 -4.23 -8.48 -2.12
N ASP A 512 -4.44 -7.83 -0.99
CA ASP A 512 -3.62 -8.10 0.20
C ASP A 512 -3.84 -9.55 0.64
N HIS A 513 -2.75 -10.30 0.80
CA HIS A 513 -2.82 -11.71 1.15
C HIS A 513 -2.99 -11.87 2.67
N ALA A 514 -4.21 -12.02 3.16
CA ALA A 514 -4.41 -12.57 4.50
C ALA A 514 -4.40 -14.10 4.44
N PHE A 515 -3.38 -14.75 5.02
CA PHE A 515 -3.33 -16.20 5.20
C PHE A 515 -3.95 -16.55 6.55
N VAL A 516 -5.07 -17.27 6.50
CA VAL A 516 -5.67 -17.89 7.70
C VAL A 516 -5.30 -19.37 7.68
N SER A 517 -4.33 -19.76 8.50
CA SER A 517 -3.98 -21.16 8.70
C SER A 517 -5.20 -21.93 9.23
N PRO A 518 -5.55 -23.12 8.70
CA PRO A 518 -6.57 -23.97 9.28
C PRO A 518 -6.00 -24.63 10.54
N GLY A 519 -5.80 -23.85 11.60
CA GLY A 519 -5.52 -24.37 12.94
C GLY A 519 -6.72 -25.17 13.46
N PRO A 520 -6.52 -26.20 14.29
CA PRO A 520 -7.63 -26.92 14.89
C PRO A 520 -8.49 -25.93 15.68
N PRO A 521 -9.81 -26.16 15.80
CA PRO A 521 -10.67 -25.34 16.64
C PRO A 521 -10.19 -25.52 18.07
N HIS A 522 -9.35 -24.60 18.55
CA HIS A 522 -9.03 -24.56 19.96
C HIS A 522 -10.34 -24.28 20.68
N HIS A 523 -10.79 -25.26 21.45
CA HIS A 523 -11.87 -25.13 22.40
C HIS A 523 -11.66 -23.82 23.16
N ARG A 524 -12.46 -22.80 22.81
CA ARG A 524 -12.51 -21.57 23.57
C ARG A 524 -12.94 -21.96 24.97
N ASN A 525 -12.00 -21.92 25.91
CA ASN A 525 -12.35 -21.61 27.29
C ASN A 525 -13.14 -20.32 27.18
N ARG A 526 -14.44 -20.44 27.42
CA ARG A 526 -15.33 -19.32 27.63
C ARG A 526 -14.75 -18.60 28.84
N VAL A 527 -13.88 -17.63 28.60
CA VAL A 527 -13.44 -16.71 29.64
C VAL A 527 -14.74 -16.05 30.10
N GLN A 528 -15.21 -16.47 31.27
CA GLN A 528 -16.18 -15.71 32.01
C GLN A 528 -15.63 -14.29 32.07
N ARG A 529 -16.36 -13.35 31.48
CA ARG A 529 -16.15 -11.92 31.70
C ARG A 529 -16.48 -11.65 33.16
N GLU A 530 -15.54 -11.92 34.05
CA GLU A 530 -15.49 -11.34 35.38
C GLU A 530 -14.35 -10.31 35.36
N GLY A 531 -14.71 -9.03 35.48
CA GLY A 531 -13.75 -7.95 35.73
C GLY A 531 -13.14 -7.27 34.51
N MET A 532 -13.93 -6.80 33.54
CA MET A 532 -13.55 -5.58 32.81
C MET A 532 -14.06 -4.38 33.61
N GLU A 533 -13.19 -3.68 34.31
CA GLU A 533 -13.49 -2.32 34.76
C GLU A 533 -13.87 -1.49 33.54
N CYS A 534 -15.08 -0.94 33.57
CA CYS A 534 -15.58 -0.03 32.55
C CYS A 534 -14.66 1.20 32.51
N SER A 535 -14.03 1.45 31.36
CA SER A 535 -13.12 2.57 31.14
C SER A 535 -13.72 3.89 31.63
N LYS A 536 -12.91 4.70 32.32
CA LYS A 536 -13.28 6.03 32.81
C LYS A 536 -13.87 6.88 31.67
N LYS A 537 -15.10 7.36 31.85
CA LYS A 537 -15.85 8.13 30.85
C LYS A 537 -15.27 9.54 30.72
N ILE A 538 -14.89 9.94 29.52
CA ILE A 538 -14.45 11.30 29.18
C ILE A 538 -15.63 12.05 28.57
N MET A 539 -15.84 13.31 28.96
CA MET A 539 -16.82 14.19 28.34
C MET A 539 -16.10 15.19 27.43
N VAL A 540 -16.53 15.25 26.17
CA VAL A 540 -15.96 16.13 25.15
C VAL A 540 -16.98 17.21 24.82
N CYS A 541 -16.57 18.48 24.90
CA CYS A 541 -17.39 19.60 24.46
C CYS A 541 -16.81 20.19 23.17
N GLY A 542 -17.65 20.27 22.13
CA GLY A 542 -17.33 20.95 20.89
C GLY A 542 -17.95 22.34 20.87
N ALA A 543 -17.18 23.35 20.50
CA ALA A 543 -17.72 24.67 20.12
C ALA A 543 -17.57 24.84 18.63
N VAL A 544 -18.57 25.40 17.96
CA VAL A 544 -18.47 25.77 16.54
C VAL A 544 -18.81 27.25 16.41
N SER A 545 -17.89 28.02 15.84
CA SER A 545 -18.19 29.39 15.45
C SER A 545 -19.08 29.42 14.22
N VAL A 546 -19.83 30.50 14.03
CA VAL A 546 -20.68 30.71 12.84
C VAL A 546 -19.92 30.67 11.49
N LYS A 547 -18.59 30.69 11.48
CA LYS A 547 -17.72 30.54 10.29
C LYS A 547 -17.04 29.16 10.18
N GLY A 548 -17.40 28.18 11.02
CA GLY A 548 -16.94 26.80 10.90
C GLY A 548 -15.57 26.49 11.52
N ARG A 549 -15.01 27.39 12.36
CA ARG A 549 -13.84 27.06 13.19
C ARG A 549 -14.31 26.40 14.49
N SER A 550 -13.71 25.27 14.84
CA SER A 550 -14.12 24.45 16.00
C SER A 550 -12.95 24.12 16.92
N PRO A 551 -12.92 24.59 18.18
CA PRO A 551 -12.04 24.02 19.19
C PRO A 551 -12.71 22.82 19.89
N LEU A 552 -11.91 21.77 20.08
CA LEU A 552 -12.23 20.64 20.95
C LEU A 552 -11.77 20.99 22.37
N VAL A 553 -12.69 21.01 23.35
CA VAL A 553 -12.33 21.19 24.76
C VAL A 553 -12.67 19.92 25.52
N VAL A 554 -11.64 19.27 26.04
CA VAL A 554 -11.76 18.07 26.88
C VAL A 554 -11.86 18.51 28.34
N VAL A 555 -12.92 18.08 29.03
CA VAL A 555 -13.11 18.39 30.45
C VAL A 555 -12.80 17.15 31.30
N ASP A 556 -12.13 17.41 32.42
CA ASP A 556 -11.53 16.51 33.43
C ASP A 556 -12.02 15.04 33.46
N PRO A 557 -11.10 14.04 33.45
CA PRO A 557 -11.41 12.61 33.50
C PRO A 557 -12.01 12.09 34.82
N GLN A 558 -12.17 12.92 35.85
CA GLN A 558 -12.76 12.50 37.12
C GLN A 558 -14.30 12.56 37.07
N GLN A 559 -14.91 11.44 36.65
CA GLN A 559 -16.34 11.08 36.73
C GLN A 559 -17.30 12.14 37.32
N VAL A 560 -17.93 12.97 36.49
CA VAL A 560 -19.16 13.67 36.88
C VAL A 560 -20.11 13.75 35.68
N LYS A 561 -21.38 13.35 35.88
CA LYS A 561 -22.49 13.88 35.08
C LYS A 561 -22.58 15.37 35.41
N ILE A 562 -21.96 16.21 34.59
CA ILE A 562 -21.97 17.66 34.79
C ILE A 562 -23.42 18.15 34.62
N ASN A 563 -23.95 18.82 35.65
CA ASN A 563 -25.27 19.44 35.58
C ASN A 563 -25.19 20.81 34.87
N ALA A 564 -26.33 21.40 34.53
CA ALA A 564 -26.37 22.64 33.75
C ALA A 564 -25.61 23.81 34.40
N GLU A 565 -25.66 23.95 35.73
CA GLU A 565 -24.94 25.02 36.46
C GLU A 565 -23.42 24.85 36.39
N GLU A 566 -22.94 23.63 36.57
CA GLU A 566 -21.50 23.33 36.52
C GLU A 566 -20.96 23.42 35.09
N TYR A 567 -21.78 23.06 34.10
CA TYR A 567 -21.50 23.24 32.68
C TYR A 567 -21.33 24.74 32.34
N GLU A 568 -22.24 25.59 32.80
CA GLU A 568 -22.15 27.03 32.59
C GLU A 568 -20.92 27.65 33.27
N ARG A 569 -20.54 27.14 34.45
CA ARG A 569 -19.33 27.57 35.18
C ARG A 569 -18.05 27.25 34.41
N VAL A 570 -17.94 26.05 33.83
CA VAL A 570 -16.80 25.64 33.01
C VAL A 570 -16.74 26.48 31.73
N LEU A 571 -17.87 26.65 31.03
CA LEU A 571 -17.94 27.49 29.84
C LEU A 571 -17.48 28.93 30.13
N ARG A 572 -17.94 29.55 31.23
CA ARG A 572 -17.51 30.91 31.60
C ARG A 572 -16.00 31.03 31.86
N LYS A 573 -15.34 29.97 32.34
CA LYS A 573 -13.88 29.96 32.56
C LYS A 573 -13.09 29.85 31.26
N ILE A 574 -13.55 29.05 30.31
CA ILE A 574 -12.81 28.78 29.07
C ILE A 574 -13.14 29.77 27.95
N LEU A 575 -14.34 30.37 27.96
CA LEU A 575 -14.84 31.27 26.92
C LEU A 575 -13.90 32.47 26.65
N PRO A 576 -13.26 33.12 27.64
CA PRO A 576 -12.29 34.18 27.37
C PRO A 576 -11.07 33.70 26.58
N SER A 577 -10.56 32.50 26.90
CA SER A 577 -9.42 31.90 26.20
C SER A 577 -9.79 31.47 24.78
N VAL A 578 -10.99 30.92 24.61
CA VAL A 578 -11.51 30.52 23.29
C VAL A 578 -11.73 31.75 22.41
N LYS A 579 -12.35 32.81 22.93
CA LYS A 579 -12.54 34.07 22.18
C LYS A 579 -11.20 34.72 21.78
N ARG A 580 -10.21 34.69 22.68
CA ARG A 580 -8.87 35.20 22.38
C ARG A 580 -8.15 34.40 21.27
N LEU A 581 -8.28 33.08 21.27
CA LEU A 581 -7.58 32.20 20.33
C LEU A 581 -8.30 32.09 18.98
N TYR A 582 -9.62 32.13 18.98
CA TYR A 582 -10.43 31.78 17.80
C TYR A 582 -11.39 32.88 17.34
N GLY A 583 -11.49 34.00 18.06
CA GLY A 583 -12.27 35.19 17.70
C GLY A 583 -13.44 35.48 18.65
N GLU A 584 -13.80 36.76 18.79
CA GLU A 584 -14.87 37.22 19.71
C GLU A 584 -16.30 37.02 19.18
N GLU A 585 -16.45 36.30 18.07
CA GLU A 585 -17.71 36.10 17.34
C GLU A 585 -18.73 35.29 18.17
N GLU A 586 -19.95 35.10 17.65
CA GLU A 586 -20.97 34.30 18.33
C GLU A 586 -20.66 32.79 18.23
N TRP A 587 -20.74 32.08 19.36
CA TRP A 587 -20.32 30.67 19.49
C TRP A 587 -21.51 29.79 19.89
N ILE A 588 -21.70 28.69 19.16
CA ILE A 588 -22.68 27.65 19.48
C ILE A 588 -21.94 26.49 20.13
N TRP A 589 -22.43 26.05 21.30
CA TRP A 589 -21.81 24.99 22.09
C TRP A 589 -22.67 23.73 22.02
N VAL A 590 -22.06 22.62 21.63
CA VAL A 590 -22.75 21.33 21.48
C VAL A 590 -22.13 20.33 22.46
N GLN A 591 -22.97 19.74 23.30
CA GLN A 591 -22.59 18.62 24.16
C GLN A 591 -22.83 17.33 23.38
N ASP A 592 -21.77 16.55 23.15
CA ASP A 592 -21.93 15.22 22.57
C ASP A 592 -22.26 14.22 23.68
N SER A 593 -23.50 13.71 23.68
CA SER A 593 -23.90 12.59 24.52
C SER A 593 -23.78 11.30 23.72
N ALA A 594 -22.65 10.59 23.85
CA ALA A 594 -22.56 9.21 23.41
C ALA A 594 -23.72 8.39 24.05
N PRO A 595 -24.42 7.53 23.28
CA PRO A 595 -25.74 7.03 23.65
C PRO A 595 -25.70 6.11 24.88
N SER A 596 -26.38 6.53 25.95
CA SER A 596 -26.70 5.68 27.09
C SER A 596 -28.09 5.05 26.92
N HIS A 597 -28.23 4.04 26.06
CA HIS A 597 -29.42 3.18 26.07
C HIS A 597 -29.05 1.72 25.80
N ARG A 598 -28.78 0.97 26.89
CA ARG A 598 -29.11 -0.44 27.15
C ARG A 598 -28.15 -1.00 28.20
N CYS A 599 -28.52 -0.82 29.47
CA CYS A 599 -28.26 -1.83 30.48
C CYS A 599 -29.55 -1.93 31.32
N PRO A 600 -30.18 -3.10 31.46
CA PRO A 600 -31.37 -3.28 32.29
C PRO A 600 -31.02 -2.99 33.76
N GLU A 601 -32.03 -2.53 34.50
CA GLU A 601 -31.96 -2.36 35.95
C GLU A 601 -31.47 -3.63 36.66
N MET A 602 -30.34 -3.52 37.34
CA MET A 602 -30.18 -3.89 38.76
C MET A 602 -28.85 -3.38 39.30
#